data_AF-A0A180G7M9-F1
#
_entry.id   AF-A0A180G7M9-F1
#
_cell.length_a   1.000
_cell.length_b   1.000
_cell.length_c   1.000
_cell.angle_alpha   90.00
_cell.angle_beta   90.00
_cell.angle_gamma   90.00
#
_symmetry.space_group_name_H-M   'P 1'
#
loop_
_entity.id
_entity.type
_entity.pdbx_description
1 polymer ?
#
loop_
_entity_poly.entity_id
_entity_poly.type
_entity_poly.pdbx_seq_one_letter_code
_entity_poly.pdbx_strand_id
1 'polypeptide(L)'
;MKPHQILALNFLLKNEDSENNKPEALWYHHDNAWLRNYCKKDSNSSAKEPNHNRSQGSILADDMGLGKTLTTLAFILATSDNRRNFRQADPNKRSAATLVICPLATLSNWKNEIDLHFRGHAIPYEVFHGDNRKSLTSEDLQSTMLILTTYKMIGTSGNKKHPNQHNIGALDLFWFRIVLDKAQ
;
A
#
# COMPACT_ATOMS: atom_id res chain seq x y z
N MET A 1 4.09 -9.56 -17.81
CA MET A 1 4.45 -8.18 -17.41
C MET A 1 5.47 -7.61 -18.40
N LYS A 2 5.44 -6.30 -18.64
CA LYS A 2 6.42 -5.58 -19.47
C LYS A 2 7.72 -5.31 -18.69
N PRO A 3 8.87 -5.05 -19.35
CA PRO A 3 10.16 -4.83 -18.68
C PRO A 3 10.12 -3.72 -17.61
N HIS A 4 9.49 -2.58 -17.90
CA HIS A 4 9.37 -1.48 -16.94
C HIS A 4 8.55 -1.85 -15.70
N GLN A 5 7.53 -2.71 -15.85
CA GLN A 5 6.74 -3.20 -14.72
C GLN A 5 7.55 -4.14 -13.82
N ILE A 6 8.46 -4.94 -14.40
CA ILE A 6 9.37 -5.80 -13.64
C ILE A 6 10.37 -4.95 -12.85
N LEU A 7 10.91 -3.90 -13.46
CA LEU A 7 11.80 -2.95 -12.76
C LEU A 7 11.07 -2.26 -11.60
N ALA A 8 9.85 -1.78 -11.83
CA ALA A 8 9.02 -1.19 -10.79
C ALA A 8 8.70 -2.19 -9.66
N LEU A 9 8.38 -3.45 -9.98
CA LEU A 9 8.17 -4.50 -8.98
C LEU A 9 9.41 -4.75 -8.13
N ASN A 10 10.59 -4.86 -8.74
CA ASN A 10 11.85 -5.04 -8.01
C ASN A 10 12.16 -3.85 -7.09
N PHE A 11 11.85 -2.63 -7.55
CA PHE A 11 11.98 -1.43 -6.74
C PHE A 11 11.07 -1.47 -5.50
N LEU A 12 9.80 -1.88 -5.67
CA LEU A 12 8.85 -2.03 -4.56
C LEU A 12 9.32 -3.07 -3.54
N LEU A 13 9.76 -4.25 -4.00
CA LEU A 13 10.27 -5.32 -3.15
C LEU A 13 11.50 -4.89 -2.34
N LYS A 14 12.43 -4.17 -2.97
CA LYS A 14 13.63 -3.66 -2.29
C LYS A 14 13.30 -2.67 -1.16
N ASN A 15 12.30 -1.82 -1.37
CA ASN A 15 11.95 -0.76 -0.42
C ASN A 15 11.01 -1.22 0.70
N GLU A 16 10.40 -2.39 0.56
CA GLU A 16 9.65 -3.02 1.65
C GLU A 16 10.57 -3.72 2.65
N ASP A 17 11.77 -4.11 2.25
CA ASP A 17 12.75 -4.71 3.14
C ASP A 17 13.47 -3.64 3.98
N SER A 18 13.35 -3.76 5.31
CA SER A 18 13.96 -2.85 6.29
C SER A 18 15.50 -2.85 6.26
N GLU A 19 16.12 -3.94 5.79
CA GLU A 19 17.57 -4.07 5.72
C GLU A 19 18.14 -3.41 4.44
N ASN A 20 17.38 -3.49 3.35
CA ASN A 20 17.80 -3.05 2.02
C ASN A 20 17.38 -1.63 1.67
N ASN A 21 16.38 -1.06 2.35
CA ASN A 21 16.02 0.35 2.20
C ASN A 21 17.04 1.25 2.92
N LYS A 22 18.10 1.63 2.20
CA LYS A 22 19.12 2.60 2.65
C LYS A 22 18.86 3.95 1.97
N PRO A 23 18.21 4.92 2.65
CA PRO A 23 17.99 6.26 2.11
C PRO A 23 19.28 6.92 1.65
N GLU A 24 20.40 6.58 2.29
CA GLU A 24 21.74 7.07 1.96
C GLU A 24 22.14 6.63 0.55
N ALA A 25 21.79 5.42 0.13
CA ALA A 25 22.08 4.95 -1.22
C ALA A 25 21.36 5.80 -2.29
N LEU A 26 20.13 6.27 -2.00
CA LEU A 26 19.43 7.22 -2.85
C LEU A 26 20.09 8.61 -2.76
N TRP A 27 20.32 9.11 -1.54
CA TRP A 27 20.87 10.43 -1.30
C TRP A 27 22.25 10.64 -1.93
N TYR A 28 23.11 9.62 -1.90
CA TYR A 28 24.46 9.64 -2.46
C TYR A 28 24.56 9.11 -3.90
N HIS A 29 23.44 8.72 -4.53
CA HIS A 29 23.46 8.35 -5.95
C HIS A 29 24.05 9.47 -6.80
N HIS A 30 24.83 9.12 -7.82
CA HIS A 30 25.55 10.08 -8.65
C HIS A 30 24.59 11.05 -9.36
N ASP A 31 23.46 10.55 -9.86
CA ASP A 31 22.40 11.36 -10.48
C ASP A 31 21.72 12.34 -9.50
N ASN A 32 21.82 12.11 -8.20
CA ASN A 32 21.22 12.95 -7.17
C ASN A 32 22.20 14.00 -6.61
N ALA A 33 23.35 14.22 -7.27
CA ALA A 33 24.31 15.23 -6.87
C ALA A 33 23.71 16.64 -6.80
N TRP A 34 22.75 16.95 -7.67
CA TRP A 34 22.07 18.24 -7.70
C TRP A 34 21.28 18.53 -6.41
N LEU A 35 20.62 17.53 -5.81
CA LEU A 35 19.90 17.66 -4.54
C LEU A 35 20.84 18.06 -3.41
N ARG A 36 22.00 17.39 -3.32
CA ARG A 36 23.02 17.69 -2.31
C ARG A 36 23.58 19.10 -2.48
N ASN A 37 23.78 19.54 -3.72
CA ASN A 37 24.26 20.90 -4.01
C ASN A 37 23.21 21.97 -3.70
N TYR A 38 21.92 21.66 -3.89
CA TYR A 38 20.82 22.54 -3.53
C TYR A 38 20.70 22.68 -2.01
N CYS A 39 20.62 21.56 -1.26
CA CYS A 39 20.47 21.59 0.20
C CYS A 39 21.67 22.22 0.93
N LYS A 40 22.89 22.10 0.38
CA LYS A 40 24.09 22.77 0.91
C LYS A 40 24.05 24.30 0.79
N LYS A 41 23.26 24.86 -0.13
CA LYS A 41 23.08 26.32 -0.24
C LYS A 41 22.17 26.88 0.86
N ASP A 42 21.24 26.07 1.38
CA ASP A 42 20.28 26.48 2.40
C ASP A 42 20.69 26.11 3.85
N SER A 43 21.73 25.27 4.03
CA SER A 43 22.03 24.67 5.34
C SER A 43 23.47 24.91 5.80
N ASN A 44 23.66 25.79 6.81
CA ASN A 44 24.89 25.88 7.62
C ASN A 44 24.95 24.79 8.73
N SER A 45 24.08 23.80 8.69
CA SER A 45 23.90 22.82 9.76
C SER A 45 24.40 21.44 9.33
N SER A 46 25.47 20.97 9.97
CA SER A 46 25.89 19.57 9.91
C SER A 46 24.79 18.71 10.54
N ALA A 47 23.98 18.05 9.71
CA ALA A 47 22.91 17.18 10.16
C ALA A 47 23.52 15.92 10.80
N LYS A 48 23.39 15.79 12.13
CA LYS A 48 23.63 14.53 12.83
C LYS A 48 22.55 13.54 12.40
N GLU A 49 22.95 12.37 11.92
CA GLU A 49 22.01 11.31 11.55
C GLU A 49 21.23 10.83 12.78
N PRO A 50 19.90 10.99 12.80
CA PRO A 50 19.10 10.44 13.87
C PRO A 50 18.89 8.94 13.59
N ASN A 51 18.94 8.13 14.65
CA ASN A 51 18.52 6.72 14.62
C ASN A 51 17.01 6.65 14.32
N HIS A 52 16.65 6.70 13.04
CA HIS A 52 15.27 6.58 12.60
C HIS A 52 14.93 5.13 12.33
N ASN A 53 13.86 4.64 12.95
CA ASN A 53 13.12 3.48 12.44
C ASN A 53 12.83 3.74 10.96
N ARG A 54 13.42 2.91 10.10
CA ARG A 54 13.34 3.09 8.64
C ARG A 54 11.91 2.87 8.19
N SER A 55 11.30 3.91 7.62
CA SER A 55 9.98 3.80 7.02
C SER A 55 10.04 2.89 5.79
N GLN A 56 9.18 1.89 5.74
CA GLN A 56 8.98 1.01 4.58
C GLN A 56 7.91 1.63 3.67
N GLY A 57 8.16 1.67 2.36
CA GLY A 57 7.19 2.23 1.42
C GLY A 57 7.81 2.71 0.12
N SER A 58 6.96 3.09 -0.82
CA SER A 58 7.38 3.56 -2.15
C SER A 58 6.31 4.42 -2.79
N ILE A 59 6.73 5.34 -3.65
CA ILE A 59 5.84 6.13 -4.50
C ILE A 59 6.03 5.62 -5.93
N LEU A 60 4.95 5.10 -6.52
CA LEU A 60 4.94 4.68 -7.93
C LEU A 60 4.27 5.77 -8.77
N ALA A 61 5.08 6.72 -9.25
CA ALA A 61 4.64 7.91 -9.99
C ALA A 61 4.80 7.77 -11.52
N ASP A 62 4.67 6.56 -12.05
CA ASP A 62 4.70 6.31 -13.49
C ASP A 62 3.58 7.05 -14.23
N ASP A 63 3.76 7.32 -15.52
CA ASP A 63 2.71 7.85 -16.39
C ASP A 63 1.45 6.98 -16.44
N MET A 64 0.32 7.61 -16.78
CA MET A 64 -0.93 6.90 -17.00
C MET A 64 -0.79 5.89 -18.15
N GLY A 65 -1.31 4.68 -17.96
CA GLY A 65 -1.21 3.61 -18.96
C GLY A 65 0.01 2.70 -18.83
N LEU A 66 0.98 3.00 -17.96
CA LEU A 66 2.14 2.11 -17.71
C LEU A 66 1.83 0.86 -16.87
N GLY A 67 0.56 0.67 -16.47
CA GLY A 67 0.09 -0.54 -15.81
C GLY A 67 0.47 -0.63 -14.32
N LYS A 68 0.43 0.52 -13.62
CA LYS A 68 0.69 0.61 -12.17
C LYS A 68 -0.16 -0.35 -11.34
N THR A 69 -1.46 -0.45 -11.64
CA THR A 69 -2.38 -1.36 -10.95
C THR A 69 -1.91 -2.81 -11.02
N LEU A 70 -1.57 -3.29 -12.22
CA LEU A 70 -1.04 -4.65 -12.42
C LEU A 70 0.30 -4.85 -11.69
N THR A 71 1.21 -3.86 -11.73
CA THR A 71 2.47 -3.90 -10.97
C THR A 71 2.21 -4.01 -9.46
N THR A 72 1.26 -3.25 -8.93
CA THR A 72 0.89 -3.31 -7.51
C THR A 72 0.25 -4.64 -7.15
N LEU A 73 -0.62 -5.21 -7.99
CA LEU A 73 -1.21 -6.54 -7.76
C LEU A 73 -0.14 -7.64 -7.74
N ALA A 74 0.81 -7.59 -8.69
CA ALA A 74 1.95 -8.50 -8.71
C ALA A 74 2.81 -8.36 -7.44
N PHE A 75 3.01 -7.13 -6.96
CA PHE A 75 3.72 -6.86 -5.72
C PHE A 75 3.00 -7.42 -4.49
N ILE A 76 1.67 -7.27 -4.39
CA ILE A 76 0.87 -7.87 -3.31
C ILE A 76 1.03 -9.38 -3.31
N LEU A 77 0.99 -10.02 -4.48
CA LEU A 77 1.18 -11.47 -4.63
C LEU A 77 2.58 -11.93 -4.24
N ALA A 78 3.62 -11.22 -4.65
CA ALA A 78 5.02 -11.55 -4.35
C ALA A 78 5.33 -11.53 -2.83
N THR A 79 4.54 -10.81 -2.04
CA THR A 79 4.77 -10.59 -0.60
C THR A 79 3.83 -11.42 0.29
N SER A 80 3.33 -12.55 -0.26
CA SER A 80 2.31 -13.39 0.39
C SER A 80 2.76 -14.05 1.70
N ASP A 81 4.06 -14.30 1.88
CA ASP A 81 4.58 -14.86 3.12
C ASP A 81 4.77 -13.78 4.19
N ASN A 82 5.28 -12.61 3.81
CA ASN A 82 5.44 -11.45 4.69
C ASN A 82 4.11 -11.06 5.34
N ARG A 83 3.01 -11.03 4.57
CA ARG A 83 1.68 -10.70 5.11
C ARG A 83 1.18 -11.71 6.15
N ARG A 84 1.48 -13.00 5.96
CA ARG A 84 1.07 -14.06 6.88
C ARG A 84 1.85 -13.94 8.19
N ASN A 85 3.16 -13.73 8.09
CA ASN A 85 4.02 -13.50 9.25
C ASN A 85 3.61 -12.24 10.03
N PHE A 86 3.25 -11.16 9.32
CA PHE A 86 2.75 -9.94 9.94
C PHE A 86 1.50 -10.17 10.79
N ARG A 87 0.51 -10.90 10.26
CA ARG A 87 -0.70 -11.28 11.02
C ARG A 87 -0.37 -12.19 12.19
N GLN A 88 0.47 -13.21 12.00
CA GLN A 88 0.80 -14.18 13.06
C GLN A 88 1.42 -13.53 14.30
N ALA A 89 2.09 -12.39 14.15
CA ALA A 89 2.67 -11.65 15.27
C ALA A 89 1.62 -11.07 16.24
N ASP A 90 0.42 -10.73 15.76
CA ASP A 90 -0.72 -10.35 16.61
C ASP A 90 -2.03 -10.57 15.83
N PRO A 91 -2.58 -11.80 15.84
CA PRO A 91 -3.74 -12.15 15.01
C PRO A 91 -4.99 -11.37 15.34
N ASN A 92 -5.10 -10.78 16.53
CA ASN A 92 -6.29 -10.04 16.97
C ASN A 92 -6.29 -8.60 16.46
N LYS A 93 -5.12 -8.00 16.26
CA LYS A 93 -5.00 -6.59 15.81
C LYS A 93 -4.36 -6.42 14.44
N ARG A 94 -3.64 -7.41 13.91
CA ARG A 94 -2.94 -7.30 12.63
C ARG A 94 -3.70 -8.01 11.52
N SER A 95 -4.01 -7.26 10.48
CA SER A 95 -4.56 -7.80 9.23
C SER A 95 -3.43 -8.19 8.27
N ALA A 96 -3.53 -9.38 7.68
CA ALA A 96 -2.69 -9.81 6.56
C ALA A 96 -3.08 -9.13 5.24
N ALA A 97 -4.11 -8.30 5.21
CA ALA A 97 -4.56 -7.68 3.99
C ALA A 97 -3.69 -6.49 3.60
N THR A 98 -3.51 -6.34 2.29
CA THR A 98 -3.20 -5.04 1.71
C THR A 98 -4.51 -4.25 1.57
N LEU A 99 -4.59 -3.09 2.21
CA LEU A 99 -5.71 -2.17 2.08
C LEU A 99 -5.45 -1.21 0.90
N VAL A 100 -6.19 -1.39 -0.19
CA VAL A 100 -6.19 -0.44 -1.32
C VAL A 100 -7.30 0.57 -1.11
N ILE A 101 -6.91 1.84 -1.02
CA ILE A 101 -7.81 2.98 -1.01
C ILE A 101 -7.75 3.62 -2.39
N CYS A 102 -8.91 3.75 -3.03
CA CYS A 102 -9.00 4.32 -4.38
C CYS A 102 -10.22 5.23 -4.53
N PRO A 103 -10.28 6.11 -5.55
CA PRO A 103 -11.52 6.77 -5.92
C PRO A 103 -12.58 5.73 -6.29
N LEU A 104 -13.86 6.03 -5.99
CA LEU A 104 -14.96 5.11 -6.32
C LEU A 104 -14.98 4.73 -7.81
N ALA A 105 -14.61 5.66 -8.69
CA ALA A 105 -14.55 5.46 -10.12
C ALA A 105 -13.47 4.45 -10.58
N THR A 106 -12.43 4.18 -9.78
CA THR A 106 -11.37 3.23 -10.15
C THR A 106 -11.50 1.87 -9.45
N LEU A 107 -12.45 1.72 -8.52
CA LEU A 107 -12.65 0.47 -7.78
C LEU A 107 -12.97 -0.72 -8.72
N SER A 108 -13.85 -0.51 -9.70
CA SER A 108 -14.16 -1.53 -10.71
C SER A 108 -12.94 -1.92 -11.54
N ASN A 109 -12.02 -0.98 -11.79
CA ASN A 109 -10.81 -1.27 -12.55
C ASN A 109 -9.89 -2.22 -11.78
N TRP A 110 -9.76 -2.05 -10.47
CA TRP A 110 -9.02 -3.00 -9.63
C TRP A 110 -9.58 -4.41 -9.71
N LYS A 111 -10.91 -4.57 -9.65
CA LYS A 111 -11.57 -5.88 -9.78
C LYS A 111 -11.30 -6.50 -11.15
N ASN A 112 -11.51 -5.72 -12.21
CA ASN A 112 -11.31 -6.18 -13.58
C ASN A 112 -9.86 -6.61 -13.84
N GLU A 113 -8.87 -5.87 -13.33
CA GLU A 113 -7.45 -6.22 -13.47
C GLU A 113 -7.11 -7.53 -12.75
N ILE A 114 -7.72 -7.79 -11.59
CA ILE A 114 -7.58 -9.08 -10.89
C ILE A 114 -8.15 -10.21 -11.76
N ASP A 115 -9.40 -10.07 -12.20
CA ASP A 115 -10.11 -11.11 -12.95
C ASP A 115 -9.46 -11.38 -14.33
N LEU A 116 -8.90 -10.35 -14.96
CA LEU A 116 -8.25 -10.45 -16.27
C LEU A 116 -6.87 -11.12 -16.19
N HIS A 117 -6.08 -10.82 -15.17
CA HIS A 117 -4.66 -11.18 -15.13
C HIS A 117 -4.32 -12.32 -14.16
N PHE A 118 -5.19 -12.63 -13.20
CA PHE A 118 -4.92 -13.62 -12.15
C PHE A 118 -5.96 -14.74 -12.19
N ARG A 119 -5.50 -15.98 -12.39
CA ARG A 119 -6.37 -17.15 -12.48
C ARG A 119 -6.57 -17.79 -11.10
N GLY A 120 -7.67 -18.52 -10.94
CA GLY A 120 -7.87 -19.43 -9.81
C GLY A 120 -7.90 -18.76 -8.44
N HIS A 121 -8.42 -17.53 -8.35
CA HIS A 121 -8.47 -16.77 -7.08
C HIS A 121 -7.10 -16.56 -6.44
N ALA A 122 -6.04 -16.43 -7.24
CA ALA A 122 -4.68 -16.20 -6.74
C ALA A 122 -4.54 -14.95 -5.87
N ILE A 123 -5.41 -13.95 -6.07
CA ILE A 123 -5.52 -12.77 -5.21
C ILE A 123 -6.96 -12.73 -4.66
N PRO A 124 -7.24 -13.40 -3.53
CA PRO A 124 -8.55 -13.28 -2.89
C PRO A 124 -8.74 -11.86 -2.38
N TYR A 125 -9.89 -11.26 -2.70
CA TYR A 125 -10.17 -9.88 -2.36
C TYR A 125 -11.61 -9.68 -1.87
N GLU A 126 -11.79 -8.68 -1.01
CA GLU A 126 -13.09 -8.23 -0.53
C GLU A 126 -13.28 -6.74 -0.78
N VAL A 127 -14.54 -6.31 -0.93
CA VAL A 127 -14.87 -4.90 -1.19
C VAL A 127 -15.54 -4.27 0.03
N PHE A 128 -14.79 -3.43 0.74
CA PHE A 128 -15.29 -2.63 1.85
C PHE A 128 -15.86 -1.30 1.33
N HIS A 129 -17.04 -1.35 0.70
CA HIS A 129 -17.78 -0.18 0.23
C HIS A 129 -19.28 -0.48 0.12
N GLY A 130 -20.13 0.53 0.28
CA GLY A 130 -21.58 0.35 0.11
C GLY A 130 -22.17 -0.68 1.07
N ASP A 131 -23.29 -1.29 0.73
CA ASP A 131 -23.95 -2.27 1.61
C ASP A 131 -23.17 -3.59 1.74
N ASN A 132 -22.32 -3.93 0.76
CA ASN A 132 -21.46 -5.13 0.79
C ASN A 132 -20.54 -5.18 2.01
N ARG A 133 -20.20 -4.03 2.60
CA ARG A 133 -19.35 -4.00 3.81
C ARG A 133 -20.03 -4.62 5.03
N LYS A 134 -21.37 -4.66 5.08
CA LYS A 134 -22.14 -5.15 6.24
C LYS A 134 -22.06 -6.66 6.39
N SER A 135 -21.76 -7.38 5.32
CA SER A 135 -21.58 -8.84 5.34
C SER A 135 -20.16 -9.27 5.68
N LEU A 136 -19.20 -8.33 5.71
CA LEU A 136 -17.81 -8.64 6.01
C LEU A 136 -17.61 -8.82 7.52
N THR A 137 -17.07 -9.97 7.89
CA THR A 137 -16.70 -10.30 9.25
C THR A 137 -15.31 -9.73 9.59
N SER A 138 -14.97 -9.71 10.88
CA SER A 138 -13.61 -9.35 11.30
C SER A 138 -12.55 -10.29 10.72
N GLU A 139 -12.89 -11.58 10.57
CA GLU A 139 -11.96 -12.57 10.00
C GLU A 139 -11.71 -12.31 8.51
N ASP A 140 -12.75 -11.90 7.76
CA ASP A 140 -12.60 -11.55 6.34
C ASP A 140 -11.62 -10.38 6.17
N LEU A 141 -11.72 -9.36 7.05
CA LEU A 141 -10.87 -8.18 7.01
C LEU A 141 -9.43 -8.45 7.46
N GLN A 142 -9.20 -9.51 8.25
CA GLN A 142 -7.88 -9.86 8.78
C GLN A 142 -7.15 -10.91 7.94
N SER A 143 -7.87 -11.82 7.30
CA SER A 143 -7.29 -13.00 6.62
C SER A 143 -7.19 -12.84 5.09
N THR A 144 -8.08 -12.06 4.50
CA THR A 144 -8.09 -11.80 3.05
C THR A 144 -6.81 -11.10 2.61
N MET A 145 -6.39 -11.35 1.38
CA MET A 145 -5.13 -10.80 0.87
C MET A 145 -5.25 -9.33 0.45
N LEU A 146 -6.42 -8.93 -0.05
CA LEU A 146 -6.67 -7.59 -0.56
C LEU A 146 -8.04 -7.08 -0.10
N ILE A 147 -8.07 -5.90 0.53
CA ILE A 147 -9.32 -5.18 0.79
C ILE A 147 -9.36 -3.94 -0.10
N LEU A 148 -10.37 -3.86 -0.96
CA LEU A 148 -10.64 -2.69 -1.78
C LEU A 148 -11.61 -1.76 -1.05
N THR A 149 -11.22 -0.50 -0.87
CA THR A 149 -12.08 0.51 -0.28
C THR A 149 -11.95 1.86 -0.97
N THR A 150 -12.80 2.81 -0.58
CA THR A 150 -12.79 4.17 -1.11
C THR A 150 -12.38 5.18 -0.05
N TYR A 151 -11.81 6.32 -0.45
CA TYR A 151 -11.48 7.42 0.46
C TYR A 151 -12.62 7.82 1.40
N LYS A 152 -13.87 7.76 0.95
CA LYS A 152 -15.08 8.04 1.76
C LYS A 152 -15.23 7.13 2.99
N MET A 153 -14.63 5.93 2.97
CA MET A 153 -14.70 4.94 4.05
C MET A 153 -13.60 5.13 5.10
N ILE A 154 -12.68 6.07 4.89
CA ILE A 154 -11.62 6.41 5.83
C ILE A 154 -12.15 7.45 6.80
N GLY A 155 -12.32 7.05 8.05
CA GLY A 155 -12.78 7.93 9.12
C GLY A 155 -12.89 7.18 10.45
N THR A 156 -12.62 7.88 11.55
CA THR A 156 -12.70 7.35 12.93
C THR A 156 -14.11 7.43 13.50
N SER A 157 -14.90 8.41 13.08
CA SER A 157 -16.33 8.48 13.38
C SER A 157 -17.10 7.84 12.24
N GLY A 158 -17.95 6.86 12.55
CA GLY A 158 -19.12 6.57 11.72
C GLY A 158 -19.74 7.91 11.34
N ASN A 159 -19.94 8.12 10.04
CA ASN A 159 -20.41 9.39 9.47
C ASN A 159 -21.51 9.98 10.37
N LYS A 160 -21.43 11.24 10.83
CA LYS A 160 -22.40 11.77 11.84
C LYS A 160 -23.86 11.67 11.39
N LYS A 161 -24.10 11.56 10.07
CA LYS A 161 -25.41 11.32 9.44
C LYS A 161 -25.85 9.84 9.46
N HIS A 162 -24.91 8.91 9.68
CA HIS A 162 -25.10 7.46 9.74
C HIS A 162 -24.19 6.83 10.82
N PRO A 163 -24.56 6.90 12.11
CA PRO A 163 -23.75 6.38 13.22
C PRO A 163 -23.45 4.87 13.13
N ASN A 164 -24.22 4.11 12.36
CA ASN A 164 -24.00 2.68 12.10
C ASN A 164 -23.08 2.40 10.89
N GLN A 165 -22.41 3.42 10.33
CA GLN A 165 -21.40 3.19 9.28
C GLN A 165 -20.10 2.69 9.91
N HIS A 166 -19.88 1.37 9.85
CA HIS A 166 -18.55 0.78 10.06
C HIS A 166 -17.59 1.37 9.02
N ASN A 167 -16.66 2.18 9.49
CA ASN A 167 -15.58 2.78 8.72
C ASN A 167 -14.28 2.04 9.00
N ILE A 168 -13.32 2.13 8.08
CA ILE A 168 -12.03 1.45 8.24
C ILE A 168 -11.31 1.89 9.54
N GLY A 169 -11.42 3.18 9.90
CA GLY A 169 -10.79 3.71 11.10
C GLY A 169 -11.42 3.23 12.41
N ALA A 170 -12.64 2.68 12.38
CA ALA A 170 -13.29 2.13 13.56
C ALA A 170 -12.90 0.66 13.85
N LEU A 171 -12.15 0.02 12.94
CA LEU A 171 -11.77 -1.39 13.07
C LEU A 171 -10.59 -1.61 14.04
N ASP A 172 -9.83 -0.56 14.39
CA ASP A 172 -8.60 -0.64 15.21
C ASP A 172 -7.60 -1.72 14.75
N LEU A 173 -7.50 -1.92 13.42
CA LEU A 173 -6.59 -2.90 12.82
C LEU A 173 -5.31 -2.24 12.30
N PHE A 174 -4.19 -2.91 12.52
CA PHE A 174 -2.94 -2.66 11.83
C PHE A 174 -2.93 -3.43 10.52
N TRP A 175 -2.86 -2.72 9.40
CA TRP A 175 -2.82 -3.30 8.07
C TRP A 175 -1.38 -3.67 7.71
N PHE A 176 -1.19 -4.83 7.06
CA PHE A 176 0.13 -5.22 6.55
C PHE A 176 0.69 -4.17 5.59
N ARG A 177 -0.17 -3.67 4.69
CA ARG A 177 0.19 -2.61 3.74
C ARG A 177 -1.00 -1.75 3.41
N ILE A 178 -0.75 -0.46 3.17
CA ILE A 178 -1.74 0.48 2.63
C ILE A 178 -1.26 0.96 1.26
N VAL A 179 -2.15 0.93 0.28
CA VAL A 179 -1.92 1.45 -1.08
C VAL A 179 -2.93 2.56 -1.33
N LEU A 180 -2.43 3.72 -1.73
CA LEU A 180 -3.25 4.88 -2.10
C LEU A 180 -3.22 5.03 -3.63
N ASP A 181 -4.35 4.77 -4.29
CA ASP A 181 -4.50 4.98 -5.72
C ASP A 181 -4.98 6.41 -6.00
N LYS A 182 -4.36 7.08 -6.98
CA LYS A 182 -4.66 8.48 -7.34
C LYS A 182 -4.60 9.46 -6.16
N ALA A 183 -3.64 9.28 -5.25
CA ALA A 183 -3.34 10.27 -4.24
C ALA A 183 -2.79 11.54 -4.92
N GLN A 184 -3.58 12.61 -4.92
CA GLN A 184 -3.23 13.95 -5.39
C GLN A 184 -3.41 14.95 -4.25
#